data_AF-A0A410RFZ5-F1
#
_entry.id   AF-A0A410RFZ5-F1
#
_cell.length_a   1.000
_cell.length_b   1.000
_cell.length_c   1.000
_cell.angle_alpha   90.00
_cell.angle_beta   90.00
_cell.angle_gamma   90.00
#
_symmetry.space_group_name_H-M   'P 1'
#
loop_
_entity.id
_entity.type
_entity.pdbx_description
1 polymer ?
#
loop_
_entity_poly.entity_id
_entity_poly.type
_entity_poly.pdbx_seq_one_letter_code
_entity_poly.pdbx_strand_id
1 'polypeptide(L)'
;RAWTWGRENPQGDAPPKEPRSCKCEFTGGPAEEEDVVVSGRLKEESFWLDQLEEEVKELKGRFDNIGSAAQKFIHRMQANEDILERLEGSRCGDDEFSCGAPGGECISPLWVCDGTVQCDNGRDEDKETTCKNPAPGGSKFVADLDGNDPCTERKPTKLEVVVLTSEPSEALTSVEHTRISYVVTYNKDDAEVVETLNTEGIFSYGRSLLSIFPVNENRLAVDLHFDTEDQRLARASIFFEATKEPCFEFTMRRVD
;
A
#
# COMPACT_ATOMS: atom_id res chain seq x y z
N ARG A 1 -87.75 -35.99 28.95
CA ARG A 1 -87.92 -36.19 30.41
C ARG A 1 -87.06 -35.11 31.06
N ALA A 2 -87.55 -33.89 31.34
CA ALA A 2 -88.47 -33.54 32.42
C ALA A 2 -88.15 -34.34 33.70
N TRP A 3 -87.55 -33.69 34.72
CA TRP A 3 -88.14 -33.41 36.04
C TRP A 3 -87.14 -32.61 36.91
N THR A 4 -87.56 -31.38 37.21
CA THR A 4 -87.24 -30.53 38.37
C THR A 4 -87.66 -31.24 39.67
N TRP A 5 -87.11 -31.05 40.88
CA TRP A 5 -86.97 -29.85 41.73
C TRP A 5 -86.20 -30.23 43.02
N GLY A 6 -85.61 -29.25 43.72
CA GLY A 6 -85.30 -29.40 45.14
C GLY A 6 -84.35 -28.33 45.69
N ARG A 7 -84.89 -27.18 46.12
CA ARG A 7 -84.20 -26.18 46.94
C ARG A 7 -84.00 -26.72 48.36
N GLU A 8 -82.79 -26.55 48.90
CA GLU A 8 -82.61 -26.27 50.34
C GLU A 8 -81.62 -25.11 50.51
N ASN A 9 -81.83 -24.36 51.59
CA ASN A 9 -81.46 -22.96 51.83
C ASN A 9 -79.94 -22.64 51.87
N PRO A 10 -79.58 -21.36 51.64
CA PRO A 10 -78.21 -20.89 51.71
C PRO A 10 -77.77 -20.73 53.18
N GLN A 11 -76.63 -21.31 53.52
CA GLN A 11 -75.98 -21.10 54.81
C GLN A 11 -74.59 -20.54 54.57
N GLY A 12 -74.37 -19.31 55.05
CA GLY A 12 -73.04 -18.75 55.28
C GLY A 12 -72.60 -17.72 54.26
N ASP A 13 -72.90 -16.46 54.54
CA ASP A 13 -72.13 -15.32 54.04
C ASP A 13 -70.68 -15.45 54.55
N ALA A 14 -69.76 -15.81 53.66
CA ALA A 14 -68.36 -15.48 53.84
C ALA A 14 -68.03 -14.36 52.84
N PRO A 15 -67.65 -13.15 53.29
CA PRO A 15 -67.29 -12.09 52.37
C PRO A 15 -66.10 -12.54 51.49
N PRO A 16 -66.05 -12.10 50.22
CA PRO A 16 -64.95 -12.45 49.34
C PRO A 16 -63.64 -11.97 49.98
N LYS A 17 -62.71 -12.89 50.22
CA LYS A 17 -61.34 -12.55 50.65
C LYS A 17 -60.77 -11.63 49.57
N GLU A 18 -60.52 -10.39 49.93
CA GLU A 18 -59.84 -9.42 49.07
C GLU A 18 -58.56 -10.06 48.51
N PRO A 19 -58.23 -9.82 47.22
CA PRO A 19 -56.96 -10.29 46.68
C PRO A 19 -55.86 -9.69 47.54
N ARG A 20 -55.10 -10.55 48.22
CA ARG A 20 -53.89 -10.14 48.93
C ARG A 20 -52.91 -9.63 47.89
N SER A 21 -53.03 -8.34 47.61
CA SER A 21 -52.00 -7.54 46.99
C SER A 21 -50.80 -7.62 47.91
N CYS A 22 -49.86 -8.51 47.58
CA CYS A 22 -48.53 -8.45 48.13
C CYS A 22 -47.88 -7.19 47.55
N LYS A 23 -48.22 -6.02 48.11
CA LYS A 23 -47.38 -4.84 48.01
C LYS A 23 -46.15 -5.14 48.83
N CYS A 24 -45.02 -5.33 48.17
CA CYS A 24 -43.75 -5.12 48.83
C CYS A 24 -43.73 -3.65 49.26
N GLU A 25 -44.01 -3.38 50.53
CA GLU A 25 -43.62 -2.12 51.13
C GLU A 25 -42.11 -2.12 51.18
N PHE A 26 -41.50 -1.51 50.17
CA PHE A 26 -40.13 -1.04 50.29
C PHE A 26 -40.16 0.09 51.32
N THR A 27 -40.02 -0.29 52.59
CA THR A 27 -39.68 0.65 53.65
C THR A 27 -38.22 1.00 53.37
N GLY A 28 -38.03 2.13 52.69
CA GLY A 28 -36.70 2.63 52.35
C GLY A 28 -35.79 2.50 53.56
N GLY A 29 -34.65 1.84 53.37
CA GLY A 29 -33.56 1.90 54.32
C GLY A 29 -33.14 3.37 54.53
N PRO A 30 -32.37 3.68 55.58
CA PRO A 30 -31.82 5.04 55.75
C PRO A 30 -31.24 5.53 54.42
N ALA A 31 -31.45 6.80 54.07
CA ALA A 31 -31.05 7.37 52.77
C ALA A 31 -29.57 7.11 52.38
N GLU A 32 -28.73 6.79 53.37
CA GLU A 32 -27.33 6.37 53.19
C GLU A 32 -27.16 4.94 52.62
N GLU A 33 -28.12 4.02 52.77
CA GLU A 33 -28.07 2.64 52.23
C GLU A 33 -28.55 2.55 50.77
N GLU A 34 -29.49 3.40 50.35
CA GLU A 34 -29.94 3.47 48.95
C GLU A 34 -28.81 3.94 48.02
N ASP A 35 -28.02 4.93 48.46
CA ASP A 35 -26.84 5.43 47.74
C ASP A 35 -25.74 4.35 47.60
N VAL A 36 -25.60 3.44 48.57
CA VAL A 36 -24.62 2.33 48.51
C VAL A 36 -25.04 1.26 47.50
N VAL A 37 -26.33 0.93 47.43
CA VAL A 37 -26.84 -0.06 46.46
C VAL A 37 -26.81 0.50 45.04
N VAL A 38 -27.21 1.77 44.85
CA VAL A 38 -27.16 2.44 43.55
C VAL A 38 -25.72 2.61 43.07
N SER A 39 -24.79 3.02 43.95
CA SER A 39 -23.37 3.13 43.61
C SER A 39 -22.71 1.78 43.32
N GLY A 40 -23.16 0.68 43.93
CA GLY A 40 -22.73 -0.67 43.60
C GLY A 40 -23.10 -1.08 42.18
N ARG A 41 -24.34 -0.84 41.76
CA ARG A 41 -24.82 -1.13 40.40
C ARG A 41 -24.13 -0.28 39.34
N LEU A 42 -23.92 1.01 39.62
CA LEU A 42 -23.20 1.90 38.71
C LEU A 42 -21.74 1.47 38.53
N LYS A 43 -21.08 0.96 39.58
CA LYS A 43 -19.73 0.39 39.49
C LYS A 43 -19.68 -0.91 38.68
N GLU A 44 -20.70 -1.75 38.82
CA GLU A 44 -20.83 -2.96 38.02
C GLU A 44 -20.99 -2.61 36.53
N GLU A 45 -21.91 -1.69 36.21
CA GLU A 45 -22.12 -1.21 34.83
C GLU A 45 -20.86 -0.55 34.26
N SER A 46 -20.11 0.23 35.05
CA SER A 46 -18.83 0.79 34.58
C SER A 46 -17.79 -0.28 34.27
N PHE A 47 -17.72 -1.34 35.09
CA PHE A 47 -16.79 -2.45 34.83
C PHE A 47 -17.15 -3.21 33.55
N TRP A 48 -18.44 -3.43 33.30
CA TRP A 48 -18.91 -4.03 32.05
C TRP A 48 -18.60 -3.15 30.84
N LEU A 49 -18.73 -1.82 30.96
CA LEU A 49 -18.36 -0.88 29.90
C LEU A 49 -16.85 -0.93 29.62
N ASP A 50 -16.01 -0.94 30.64
CA ASP A 50 -14.55 -1.05 30.51
C ASP A 50 -14.16 -2.37 29.80
N GLN A 51 -14.81 -3.48 30.15
CA GLN A 51 -14.58 -4.77 29.50
C GLN A 51 -14.99 -4.74 28.02
N LEU A 52 -16.17 -4.21 27.70
CA LEU A 52 -16.65 -4.11 26.32
C LEU A 52 -15.75 -3.20 25.47
N GLU A 53 -15.22 -2.12 26.05
CA GLU A 53 -14.27 -1.24 25.36
C GLU A 53 -13.00 -2.00 24.97
N GLU A 54 -12.45 -2.80 25.88
CA GLU A 54 -11.25 -3.61 25.59
C GLU A 54 -11.54 -4.71 24.55
N GLU A 55 -12.69 -5.38 24.62
CA GLU A 55 -13.09 -6.38 23.62
C GLU A 55 -13.26 -5.77 22.22
N VAL A 56 -13.89 -4.59 22.11
CA VAL A 56 -14.02 -3.86 20.84
C VAL A 56 -12.67 -3.43 20.30
N LYS A 57 -11.77 -2.97 21.18
CA LYS A 57 -10.41 -2.58 20.80
C LYS A 57 -9.60 -3.77 20.29
N GLU A 58 -9.71 -4.92 20.95
CA GLU A 58 -9.05 -6.15 20.50
C GLU A 58 -9.60 -6.60 19.12
N LEU A 59 -10.92 -6.57 18.95
CA LEU A 59 -11.56 -6.93 17.69
C LEU A 59 -11.11 -6.01 16.56
N LYS A 60 -11.05 -4.69 16.82
CA LYS A 60 -10.51 -3.71 15.87
C LYS A 60 -9.07 -4.03 15.50
N GLY A 61 -8.21 -4.32 16.48
CA GLY A 61 -6.81 -4.70 16.23
C GLY A 61 -6.69 -5.97 15.38
N ARG A 62 -7.54 -6.98 15.60
CA ARG A 62 -7.59 -8.18 14.76
C ARG A 62 -8.03 -7.85 13.33
N PHE A 63 -9.03 -7.00 13.16
CA PHE A 63 -9.51 -6.58 11.84
C PHE A 63 -8.45 -5.80 11.07
N ASP A 64 -7.78 -4.84 11.71
CA ASP A 64 -6.70 -4.06 11.12
C ASP A 64 -5.53 -4.97 10.69
N ASN A 65 -5.18 -5.96 11.52
CA ASN A 65 -4.16 -6.95 11.20
C ASN A 65 -4.54 -7.78 9.96
N ILE A 66 -5.78 -8.30 9.90
CA ILE A 66 -6.27 -9.06 8.75
C ILE A 66 -6.27 -8.18 7.49
N GLY A 67 -6.74 -6.93 7.61
CA GLY A 67 -6.74 -5.97 6.51
C GLY A 67 -5.33 -5.71 5.97
N SER A 68 -4.37 -5.44 6.85
CA SER A 68 -2.98 -5.21 6.45
C SER A 68 -2.33 -6.44 5.80
N ALA A 69 -2.67 -7.64 6.26
CA ALA A 69 -2.17 -8.90 5.68
C ALA A 69 -2.77 -9.15 4.29
N ALA A 70 -4.07 -8.89 4.12
CA ALA A 70 -4.75 -8.98 2.83
C ALA A 70 -4.17 -7.97 1.83
N GLN A 71 -3.92 -6.73 2.25
CA GLN A 71 -3.31 -5.70 1.40
C GLN A 71 -1.92 -6.13 0.91
N LYS A 72 -1.05 -6.60 1.82
CA LYS A 72 0.28 -7.10 1.45
C LYS A 72 0.22 -8.28 0.48
N PHE A 73 -0.77 -9.16 0.65
CA PHE A 73 -0.98 -10.27 -0.26
C PHE A 73 -1.37 -9.79 -1.66
N ILE A 74 -2.30 -8.83 -1.76
CA ILE A 74 -2.72 -8.22 -3.03
C ILE A 74 -1.52 -7.56 -3.72
N HIS A 75 -0.75 -6.75 -2.99
CA HIS A 75 0.44 -6.08 -3.53
C HIS A 75 1.48 -7.07 -4.08
N ARG A 76 1.72 -8.18 -3.38
CA ARG A 76 2.61 -9.24 -3.89
C ARG A 76 2.06 -9.92 -5.14
N MET A 77 0.75 -10.16 -5.20
CA MET A 77 0.11 -10.74 -6.38
C MET A 77 0.23 -9.81 -7.59
N GLN A 78 0.05 -8.50 -7.40
CA GLN A 78 0.23 -7.49 -8.46
C GLN A 78 1.67 -7.46 -8.98
N ALA A 79 2.67 -7.45 -8.08
CA ALA A 79 4.08 -7.49 -8.49
C ALA A 79 4.42 -8.77 -9.30
N ASN A 80 3.83 -9.91 -8.94
CA ASN A 80 3.99 -11.14 -9.71
C ASN A 80 3.29 -11.08 -11.07
N GLU A 81 2.14 -10.43 -11.15
CA GLU A 81 1.41 -10.21 -12.41
C GLU A 81 2.26 -9.37 -13.38
N ASP A 82 2.89 -8.29 -12.91
CA ASP A 82 3.77 -7.46 -13.75
C ASP A 82 4.97 -8.25 -14.32
N ILE A 83 5.55 -9.14 -13.51
CA ILE A 83 6.62 -10.04 -13.95
C ILE A 83 6.11 -11.01 -15.02
N LEU A 84 4.92 -11.59 -14.82
CA LEU A 84 4.31 -12.50 -15.79
C LEU A 84 3.97 -11.79 -17.09
N GLU A 85 3.38 -10.60 -17.04
CA GLU A 85 3.07 -9.79 -18.23
C GLU A 85 4.33 -9.53 -19.06
N ARG A 86 5.47 -9.25 -18.44
CA ARG A 86 6.73 -9.09 -19.19
C ARG A 86 7.20 -10.39 -19.86
N LEU A 87 7.02 -11.53 -19.21
CA LEU A 87 7.51 -12.83 -19.70
C LEU A 87 6.60 -13.44 -20.76
N GLU A 88 5.29 -13.30 -20.60
CA GLU A 88 4.27 -13.88 -21.47
C GLU A 88 3.79 -12.90 -22.55
N GLY A 89 4.08 -11.61 -22.39
CA GLY A 89 3.54 -10.50 -23.17
C GLY A 89 2.34 -9.88 -22.46
N SER A 90 2.35 -8.55 -22.29
CA SER A 90 1.22 -7.84 -21.70
C SER A 90 0.03 -7.88 -22.65
N ARG A 91 -1.18 -7.83 -22.08
CA ARG A 91 -2.41 -7.58 -22.86
C ARG A 91 -2.51 -6.11 -23.30
N CYS A 92 -1.78 -5.24 -22.62
CA CYS A 92 -1.66 -3.83 -22.93
C CYS A 92 -0.54 -3.60 -23.95
N GLY A 93 -0.63 -2.50 -24.70
CA GLY A 93 0.44 -2.07 -25.60
C GLY A 93 1.72 -1.70 -24.85
N ASP A 94 2.85 -1.64 -25.57
CA ASP A 94 4.17 -1.31 -25.00
C ASP A 94 4.23 0.06 -24.30
N ASP A 95 3.29 0.96 -24.63
CA ASP A 95 3.18 2.31 -24.06
C ASP A 95 1.91 2.49 -23.18
N GLU A 96 1.36 1.40 -22.64
CA GLU A 96 0.18 1.39 -21.77
C GLU A 96 0.50 0.84 -20.37
N PHE A 97 -0.26 1.28 -19.38
CA PHE A 97 -0.19 0.79 -18.00
C PHE A 97 -1.33 -0.22 -17.75
N SER A 98 -0.97 -1.41 -17.23
CA SER A 98 -1.94 -2.44 -16.87
C SER A 98 -2.52 -2.19 -15.48
N CYS A 99 -3.84 -2.00 -15.40
CA CYS A 99 -4.57 -1.98 -14.14
C CYS A 99 -4.57 -3.35 -13.43
N GLY A 100 -4.12 -4.42 -14.11
CA GLY A 100 -4.09 -5.78 -13.60
C GLY A 100 -5.48 -6.43 -13.48
N ALA A 101 -5.54 -7.55 -12.79
CA ALA A 101 -6.79 -8.27 -12.54
C ALA A 101 -7.80 -7.47 -11.66
N PRO A 102 -9.12 -7.72 -11.80
CA PRO A 102 -9.77 -8.68 -12.71
C PRO A 102 -10.16 -8.10 -14.08
N GLY A 103 -10.05 -6.79 -14.28
CA GLY A 103 -10.53 -6.09 -15.48
C GLY A 103 -9.57 -6.19 -16.67
N GLY A 104 -8.26 -6.29 -16.43
CA GLY A 104 -7.24 -6.23 -17.48
C GLY A 104 -7.33 -4.93 -18.29
N GLU A 105 -7.76 -3.85 -17.65
CA GLU A 105 -7.86 -2.53 -18.25
C GLU A 105 -6.47 -1.96 -18.51
N CYS A 106 -6.33 -1.27 -19.63
CA CYS A 106 -5.10 -0.62 -20.05
C CYS A 106 -5.36 0.88 -20.14
N ILE A 107 -4.55 1.67 -19.46
CA ILE A 107 -4.66 3.13 -19.43
C ILE A 107 -3.36 3.79 -19.90
N SER A 108 -3.40 5.09 -20.15
CA SER A 108 -2.19 5.84 -20.46
C SER A 108 -1.27 5.90 -19.22
N PRO A 109 0.05 5.73 -19.37
CA PRO A 109 1.02 5.96 -18.29
C PRO A 109 0.99 7.40 -17.76
N LEU A 110 0.44 8.34 -18.53
CA LEU A 110 0.24 9.72 -18.11
C LEU A 110 -0.90 9.90 -17.12
N TRP A 111 -1.79 8.91 -16.97
CA TRP A 111 -2.88 8.95 -15.99
C TRP A 111 -2.51 8.27 -14.66
N VAL A 112 -1.33 7.68 -14.58
CA VAL A 112 -0.86 7.01 -13.37
C VAL A 112 -0.32 8.06 -12.40
N CYS A 113 -0.86 8.10 -11.18
CA CYS A 113 -0.52 9.08 -10.15
C CYS A 113 -0.80 10.54 -10.57
N ASP A 114 -1.84 10.74 -11.36
CA ASP A 114 -2.32 12.07 -11.77
C ASP A 114 -3.31 12.69 -10.76
N GLY A 115 -3.70 11.92 -9.74
CA GLY A 115 -4.65 12.30 -8.69
C GLY A 115 -6.09 11.94 -9.02
N THR A 116 -6.36 11.31 -10.17
CA THR A 116 -7.70 10.93 -10.63
C THR A 116 -7.73 9.45 -10.98
N VAL A 117 -8.47 8.67 -10.20
CA VAL A 117 -8.67 7.24 -10.44
C VAL A 117 -9.26 6.99 -11.84
N GLN A 118 -8.49 6.30 -12.68
CA GLN A 118 -8.91 5.78 -13.99
C GLN A 118 -9.14 4.27 -13.94
N CYS A 119 -8.31 3.50 -13.23
CA CYS A 119 -8.54 2.07 -13.12
C CYS A 119 -9.78 1.79 -12.27
N ASP A 120 -10.62 0.84 -12.68
CA ASP A 120 -11.78 0.41 -11.87
C ASP A 120 -11.41 -0.04 -10.44
N ASN A 121 -10.19 -0.57 -10.27
CA ASN A 121 -9.65 -1.02 -8.97
C ASN A 121 -8.82 0.06 -8.24
N GLY A 122 -8.64 1.25 -8.82
CA GLY A 122 -7.84 2.35 -8.26
C GLY A 122 -6.34 2.10 -8.19
N ARG A 123 -5.81 1.08 -8.89
CA ARG A 123 -4.38 0.71 -8.86
C ARG A 123 -3.47 1.85 -9.29
N ASP A 124 -3.91 2.64 -10.27
CA ASP A 124 -3.20 3.80 -10.81
C ASP A 124 -2.91 4.89 -9.77
N GLU A 125 -3.68 4.94 -8.69
CA GLU A 125 -3.55 5.91 -7.59
C GLU A 125 -3.14 5.26 -6.24
N ASP A 126 -2.69 3.99 -6.24
CA ASP A 126 -2.22 3.32 -5.02
C ASP A 126 -0.88 3.92 -4.56
N LYS A 127 -0.86 4.53 -3.37
CA LYS A 127 0.30 5.21 -2.79
C LYS A 127 1.39 4.27 -2.28
N GLU A 128 1.05 3.03 -1.96
CA GLU A 128 1.98 2.09 -1.34
C GLU A 128 2.78 1.29 -2.37
N THR A 129 2.21 1.09 -3.56
CA THR A 129 2.81 0.31 -4.65
C THR A 129 3.10 1.17 -5.87
N THR A 130 2.08 1.66 -6.56
CA THR A 130 2.20 2.32 -7.87
C THR A 130 2.82 3.70 -7.75
N CYS A 131 2.30 4.56 -6.88
CA CYS A 131 2.74 5.94 -6.68
C CYS A 131 3.88 6.06 -5.66
N LYS A 132 4.65 4.99 -5.48
CA LYS A 132 5.83 4.97 -4.63
C LYS A 132 7.08 5.00 -5.50
N ASN A 133 7.76 6.13 -5.49
CA ASN A 133 9.04 6.26 -6.19
C ASN A 133 10.13 5.39 -5.50
N PRO A 134 10.71 4.38 -6.18
CA PRO A 134 11.77 3.53 -5.65
C PRO A 134 13.15 4.22 -5.64
N ALA A 135 13.28 5.35 -6.33
CA ALA A 135 14.48 6.15 -6.51
C ALA A 135 14.29 7.62 -6.01
N PRO A 136 13.89 7.85 -4.74
CA PRO A 136 13.80 9.19 -4.19
C PRO A 136 15.17 9.87 -4.10
N GLY A 137 15.19 11.20 -3.89
CA GLY A 137 16.42 11.94 -3.63
C GLY A 137 17.23 11.32 -2.47
N GLY A 138 18.53 11.13 -2.70
CA GLY A 138 19.46 10.43 -1.81
C GLY A 138 19.70 8.96 -2.16
N SER A 139 18.93 8.37 -3.07
CA SER A 139 19.09 6.95 -3.42
C SER A 139 20.39 6.69 -4.16
N LYS A 140 21.06 5.57 -3.83
CA LYS A 140 22.29 5.14 -4.50
C LYS A 140 22.14 3.74 -5.06
N PHE A 141 22.29 3.61 -6.37
CA PHE A 141 22.28 2.35 -7.10
C PHE A 141 23.69 2.00 -7.56
N VAL A 142 24.11 0.76 -7.39
CA VAL A 142 25.45 0.28 -7.72
C VAL A 142 25.36 -0.98 -8.58
N ALA A 143 26.19 -1.03 -9.63
CA ALA A 143 26.46 -2.21 -10.41
C ALA A 143 27.96 -2.42 -10.55
N ASP A 144 28.40 -3.66 -10.30
CA ASP A 144 29.72 -4.13 -10.66
C ASP A 144 29.65 -4.74 -12.06
N LEU A 145 30.51 -4.26 -12.96
CA LEU A 145 30.54 -4.57 -14.38
C LEU A 145 31.86 -5.27 -14.73
N ASP A 146 31.88 -5.99 -15.83
CA ASP A 146 33.07 -6.73 -16.29
C ASP A 146 33.95 -5.94 -17.27
N GLY A 147 33.54 -4.72 -17.65
CA GLY A 147 34.21 -3.91 -18.67
C GLY A 147 34.06 -4.47 -20.10
N ASN A 148 33.12 -5.39 -20.33
CA ASN A 148 32.87 -5.97 -21.64
C ASN A 148 31.54 -5.49 -22.26
N ASP A 149 31.05 -4.33 -21.84
CA ASP A 149 29.90 -3.72 -22.49
C ASP A 149 30.25 -3.35 -23.95
N PRO A 150 29.35 -3.48 -24.93
CA PRO A 150 29.69 -3.26 -26.34
C PRO A 150 29.70 -1.79 -26.77
N CYS A 151 29.09 -0.86 -26.01
CA CYS A 151 28.73 0.47 -26.53
C CYS A 151 29.41 1.65 -25.84
N THR A 152 29.81 1.54 -24.58
CA THR A 152 30.56 2.61 -23.91
C THR A 152 32.01 2.60 -24.37
N GLU A 153 32.62 3.77 -24.48
CA GLU A 153 34.05 3.88 -24.82
C GLU A 153 34.95 3.52 -23.63
N ARG A 154 34.48 3.84 -22.42
CA ARG A 154 35.27 3.74 -21.18
C ARG A 154 35.34 2.33 -20.61
N LYS A 155 34.43 1.43 -21.01
CA LYS A 155 34.37 0.05 -20.50
C LYS A 155 34.38 -0.01 -18.96
N PRO A 156 33.38 0.59 -18.30
CA PRO A 156 33.37 0.69 -16.85
C PRO A 156 33.36 -0.67 -16.17
N THR A 157 34.10 -0.76 -15.08
CA THR A 157 34.11 -1.91 -14.15
C THR A 157 33.15 -1.70 -12.98
N LYS A 158 32.77 -0.46 -12.71
CA LYS A 158 31.76 -0.13 -11.71
C LYS A 158 30.99 1.11 -12.11
N LEU A 159 29.67 1.04 -11.95
CA LEU A 159 28.76 2.14 -12.19
C LEU A 159 27.95 2.41 -10.93
N GLU A 160 27.98 3.66 -10.46
CA GLU A 160 27.11 4.11 -9.38
C GLU A 160 26.22 5.25 -9.88
N VAL A 161 24.91 5.11 -9.66
CA VAL A 161 23.90 6.14 -9.95
C VAL A 161 23.39 6.69 -8.63
N VAL A 162 23.63 7.97 -8.39
CA VAL A 162 23.15 8.67 -7.21
C VAL A 162 22.06 9.65 -7.62
N VAL A 163 20.85 9.44 -7.12
CA VAL A 163 19.76 10.41 -7.30
C VAL A 163 19.97 11.53 -6.31
N LEU A 164 20.30 12.72 -6.79
CA LEU A 164 20.52 13.91 -5.96
C LEU A 164 19.19 14.48 -5.48
N THR A 165 18.24 14.66 -6.40
CA THR A 165 16.88 15.14 -6.12
C THR A 165 15.88 14.39 -7.00
N SER A 166 14.65 14.25 -6.52
CA SER A 166 13.50 13.76 -7.27
C SER A 166 12.31 14.61 -6.86
N GLU A 167 11.82 15.43 -7.79
CA GLU A 167 10.80 16.43 -7.53
C GLU A 167 9.62 16.21 -8.47
N PRO A 168 8.38 16.09 -7.96
CA PRO A 168 7.21 15.93 -8.81
C PRO A 168 7.01 17.14 -9.71
N SER A 169 6.62 16.91 -10.97
CA SER A 169 6.32 18.00 -11.89
C SER A 169 4.98 18.66 -11.52
N GLU A 170 4.96 19.98 -11.40
CA GLU A 170 3.73 20.75 -11.16
C GLU A 170 2.74 20.64 -12.34
N ALA A 171 3.25 20.44 -13.55
CA ALA A 171 2.43 20.35 -14.75
C ALA A 171 1.91 18.94 -15.03
N LEU A 172 2.60 17.91 -14.52
CA LEU A 172 2.29 16.50 -14.79
C LEU A 172 2.76 15.63 -13.62
N THR A 173 1.89 15.36 -12.65
CA THR A 173 2.25 14.63 -11.42
C THR A 173 2.62 13.16 -11.65
N SER A 174 2.29 12.62 -12.84
CA SER A 174 2.65 11.29 -13.32
C SER A 174 4.16 11.11 -13.55
N VAL A 175 4.94 12.19 -13.46
CA VAL A 175 6.40 12.18 -13.59
C VAL A 175 7.10 13.05 -12.53
N GLU A 176 8.33 12.66 -12.20
CA GLU A 176 9.23 13.45 -11.37
C GLU A 176 10.49 13.83 -12.14
N HIS A 177 10.92 15.08 -12.02
CA HIS A 177 12.21 15.54 -12.51
C HIS A 177 13.30 15.14 -11.53
N THR A 178 14.34 14.50 -12.05
CA THR A 178 15.44 14.01 -11.23
C THR A 178 16.75 14.68 -11.61
N ARG A 179 17.57 14.99 -10.61
CA ARG A 179 18.97 15.38 -10.80
C ARG A 179 19.84 14.21 -10.36
N ILE A 180 20.79 13.81 -11.19
CA ILE A 180 21.52 12.56 -11.02
C ILE A 180 23.01 12.81 -11.12
N SER A 181 23.77 12.08 -10.30
CA SER A 181 25.23 11.99 -10.37
C SER A 181 25.64 10.56 -10.67
N TYR A 182 26.34 10.37 -11.78
CA TYR A 182 26.97 9.12 -12.15
C TYR A 182 28.41 9.10 -11.70
N VAL A 183 28.79 8.05 -10.99
CA VAL A 183 30.19 7.75 -10.69
C VAL A 183 30.58 6.54 -11.51
N VAL A 184 31.49 6.76 -12.46
CA VAL A 184 31.97 5.75 -13.40
C VAL A 184 33.40 5.39 -13.01
N THR A 185 33.64 4.12 -12.72
CA THR A 185 34.99 3.60 -12.47
C THR A 185 35.41 2.75 -13.65
N TYR A 186 36.59 3.01 -14.20
CA TYR A 186 37.14 2.29 -15.34
C TYR A 186 38.67 2.27 -15.31
N ASN A 187 39.27 1.35 -16.06
CA ASN A 187 40.73 1.24 -16.15
C ASN A 187 41.26 2.02 -17.35
N LYS A 188 42.30 2.84 -17.13
CA LYS A 188 43.03 3.55 -18.18
C LYS A 188 44.53 3.50 -17.87
N ASP A 189 45.33 3.01 -18.81
CA ASP A 189 46.79 2.93 -18.69
C ASP A 189 47.25 2.21 -17.40
N ASP A 190 46.62 1.07 -17.09
CA ASP A 190 46.84 0.26 -15.86
C ASP A 190 46.54 0.99 -14.53
N ALA A 191 45.81 2.11 -14.59
CA ALA A 191 45.31 2.83 -13.42
C ALA A 191 43.78 2.84 -13.38
N GLU A 192 43.23 2.69 -12.18
CA GLU A 192 41.80 2.90 -11.94
C GLU A 192 41.49 4.40 -11.95
N VAL A 193 40.55 4.80 -12.79
CA VAL A 193 40.08 6.17 -12.93
C VAL A 193 38.63 6.23 -12.50
N VAL A 194 38.31 7.23 -11.69
CA VAL A 194 36.94 7.54 -11.26
C VAL A 194 36.55 8.88 -11.85
N GLU A 195 35.44 8.88 -12.59
CA GLU A 195 34.85 10.09 -13.19
C GLU A 195 33.45 10.30 -12.63
N THR A 196 33.12 11.55 -12.32
CA THR A 196 31.78 11.93 -11.85
C THR A 196 31.12 12.85 -12.85
N LEU A 197 29.92 12.47 -13.29
CA LEU A 197 29.14 13.17 -14.30
C LEU A 197 27.76 13.50 -13.72
N ASN A 198 27.32 14.75 -13.87
CA ASN A 198 26.01 15.17 -13.43
C ASN A 198 25.08 15.34 -14.63
N THR A 199 23.85 14.89 -14.51
CA THR A 199 22.82 15.01 -15.55
C THR A 199 21.45 15.10 -14.91
N GLU A 200 20.44 15.23 -15.77
CA GLU A 200 19.04 15.22 -15.40
C GLU A 200 18.37 13.95 -15.93
N GLY A 201 17.19 13.66 -15.39
CA GLY A 201 16.38 12.55 -15.82
C GLY A 201 14.93 12.76 -15.45
N ILE A 202 14.11 11.80 -15.80
CA ILE A 202 12.69 11.77 -15.48
C ILE A 202 12.35 10.39 -14.92
N PHE A 203 11.70 10.37 -13.75
CA PHE A 203 11.05 9.18 -13.25
C PHE A 203 9.58 9.18 -13.69
N SER A 204 9.12 8.09 -14.29
CA SER A 204 7.72 7.91 -14.69
C SER A 204 7.07 6.82 -13.85
N TYR A 205 5.99 7.18 -13.15
CA TYR A 205 5.21 6.25 -12.33
C TYR A 205 4.57 5.15 -13.18
N GLY A 206 3.85 5.54 -14.23
CA GLY A 206 3.17 4.59 -15.11
C GLY A 206 4.09 3.64 -15.88
N ARG A 207 5.38 3.96 -16.00
CA ARG A 207 6.39 3.07 -16.60
C ARG A 207 7.27 2.37 -15.57
N SER A 208 7.17 2.75 -14.29
CA SER A 208 8.12 2.36 -13.23
C SER A 208 9.57 2.44 -13.71
N LEU A 209 9.91 3.58 -14.33
CA LEU A 209 11.13 3.79 -15.11
C LEU A 209 11.78 5.11 -14.74
N LEU A 210 13.05 5.06 -14.34
CA LEU A 210 13.92 6.22 -14.27
C LEU A 210 14.73 6.31 -15.55
N SER A 211 14.39 7.26 -16.42
CA SER A 211 15.14 7.53 -17.65
C SER A 211 16.12 8.67 -17.44
N ILE A 212 17.37 8.42 -17.80
CA ILE A 212 18.47 9.30 -17.43
C ILE A 212 19.19 9.81 -18.68
N PHE A 213 19.27 11.13 -18.80
CA PHE A 213 19.69 11.77 -20.03
C PHE A 213 21.21 11.72 -20.24
N PRO A 214 21.65 11.64 -21.51
CA PRO A 214 23.06 11.58 -21.83
C PRO A 214 23.80 12.84 -21.39
N VAL A 215 24.98 12.67 -20.78
CA VAL A 215 25.87 13.78 -20.37
C VAL A 215 26.74 14.26 -21.55
N ASN A 216 27.07 13.35 -22.47
CA ASN A 216 28.14 13.52 -23.46
C ASN A 216 27.63 13.45 -24.90
N GLU A 217 28.46 13.87 -25.85
CA GLU A 217 28.16 13.86 -27.30
C GLU A 217 27.80 12.48 -27.85
N ASN A 218 28.21 11.40 -27.18
CA ASN A 218 27.93 10.03 -27.59
C ASN A 218 26.46 9.62 -27.38
N ARG A 219 25.64 10.49 -26.73
CA ARG A 219 24.19 10.34 -26.60
C ARG A 219 23.74 8.98 -26.07
N LEU A 220 24.52 8.42 -25.15
CA LEU A 220 24.15 7.21 -24.42
C LEU A 220 23.29 7.58 -23.23
N ALA A 221 22.04 7.12 -23.25
CA ALA A 221 21.11 7.22 -22.14
C ALA A 221 21.15 5.94 -21.32
N VAL A 222 20.70 6.04 -20.06
CA VAL A 222 20.58 4.90 -19.16
C VAL A 222 19.18 4.89 -18.60
N ASP A 223 18.52 3.74 -18.67
CA ASP A 223 17.19 3.53 -18.13
C ASP A 223 17.28 2.53 -16.98
N LEU A 224 16.64 2.84 -15.86
CA LEU A 224 16.47 1.93 -14.71
C LEU A 224 14.99 1.55 -14.60
N HIS A 225 14.68 0.30 -14.90
CA HIS A 225 13.36 -0.30 -14.75
C HIS A 225 13.21 -0.92 -13.36
N PHE A 226 12.13 -0.57 -12.67
CA PHE A 226 11.78 -1.06 -11.33
C PHE A 226 10.62 -2.05 -11.38
N ASP A 227 10.76 -3.07 -12.23
CA ASP A 227 9.76 -4.11 -12.49
C ASP A 227 10.03 -5.40 -11.70
N THR A 228 10.69 -5.30 -10.55
CA THR A 228 11.01 -6.45 -9.71
C THR A 228 10.26 -6.39 -8.38
N GLU A 229 10.01 -7.55 -7.76
CA GLU A 229 9.38 -7.60 -6.42
C GLU A 229 10.20 -6.82 -5.38
N ASP A 230 11.52 -6.73 -5.58
CA ASP A 230 12.41 -5.97 -4.72
C ASP A 230 12.66 -4.56 -5.28
N GLN A 231 12.04 -3.55 -4.68
CA GLN A 231 12.26 -2.14 -5.02
C GLN A 231 13.73 -1.67 -4.84
N ARG A 232 14.62 -2.52 -4.32
CA ARG A 232 16.08 -2.28 -4.25
C ARG A 232 16.83 -2.82 -5.47
N LEU A 233 16.18 -3.55 -6.37
CA LEU A 233 16.79 -4.03 -7.60
C LEU A 233 16.15 -3.28 -8.78
N ALA A 234 17.02 -2.76 -9.64
CA ALA A 234 16.62 -2.13 -10.90
C ALA A 234 17.31 -2.84 -12.05
N ARG A 235 16.56 -3.20 -13.09
CA ARG A 235 17.16 -3.62 -14.37
C ARG A 235 17.58 -2.37 -15.11
N ALA A 236 18.87 -2.25 -15.37
CA ALA A 236 19.42 -1.12 -16.09
C ALA A 236 19.74 -1.50 -17.54
N SER A 237 19.48 -0.58 -18.44
CA SER A 237 19.87 -0.68 -19.85
C SER A 237 20.59 0.58 -20.28
N ILE A 238 21.67 0.41 -21.05
CA ILE A 238 22.33 1.50 -21.78
C ILE A 238 21.85 1.42 -23.22
N PHE A 239 21.47 2.55 -23.79
CA PHE A 239 20.99 2.64 -25.17
C PHE A 239 21.38 3.96 -25.82
N PHE A 240 21.35 3.99 -27.14
CA PHE A 240 21.55 5.22 -27.91
C PHE A 240 20.24 6.01 -27.96
N GLU A 241 20.29 7.30 -27.62
CA GLU A 241 19.12 8.21 -27.62
C GLU A 241 18.33 8.15 -28.96
N ALA A 242 19.05 8.02 -30.08
CA ALA A 242 18.45 8.04 -31.42
C ALA A 242 17.71 6.76 -31.80
N THR A 243 18.25 5.58 -31.44
CA THR A 243 17.65 4.28 -31.83
C THR A 243 16.73 3.73 -30.76
N LYS A 244 16.95 4.11 -29.48
CA LYS A 244 16.30 3.52 -28.30
C LYS A 244 16.53 2.01 -28.15
N GLU A 245 17.46 1.44 -28.90
CA GLU A 245 17.80 0.02 -28.81
C GLU A 245 18.85 -0.19 -27.70
N PRO A 246 18.59 -1.10 -26.74
CA PRO A 246 19.53 -1.41 -25.68
C PRO A 246 20.77 -2.07 -26.27
N CYS A 247 21.94 -1.53 -25.95
CA CYS A 247 23.23 -2.11 -26.30
C CYS A 247 23.79 -2.99 -25.18
N PHE A 248 23.43 -2.71 -23.93
CA PHE A 248 23.91 -3.44 -22.78
C PHE A 248 22.87 -3.42 -21.67
N GLU A 249 22.61 -4.57 -21.07
CA GLU A 249 21.68 -4.73 -19.94
C GLU A 249 22.41 -5.33 -18.74
N PHE A 250 22.11 -4.81 -17.56
CA PHE A 250 22.68 -5.27 -16.29
C PHE A 250 21.70 -5.00 -15.15
N THR A 251 22.05 -5.41 -13.95
CA THR A 251 21.23 -5.15 -12.76
C THR A 251 21.96 -4.23 -11.81
N MET A 252 21.26 -3.22 -11.32
CA MET A 252 21.74 -2.34 -10.26
C MET A 252 21.05 -2.67 -8.95
N ARG A 253 21.80 -2.57 -7.85
CA ARG A 253 21.28 -2.74 -6.50
C ARG A 253 21.36 -1.43 -5.73
N ARG A 254 20.29 -1.10 -5.03
CA ARG A 254 20.21 0.04 -4.11
C ARG A 254 20.97 -0.24 -2.81
N VAL A 255 21.76 0.73 -2.34
CA VAL A 255 22.70 0.54 -1.21
C VAL A 255 22.62 1.61 -0.11
N ASP A 256 21.72 2.59 -0.21
CA ASP A 256 21.43 3.57 0.84
C ASP A 256 20.61 3.01 2.02
#